data_AF-A0A7J6XB92-F1
#
_entry.id   AF-A0A7J6XB92-F1
#
_cell.length_a   1.000
_cell.length_b   1.000
_cell.length_c   1.000
_cell.angle_alpha   90.00
_cell.angle_beta   90.00
_cell.angle_gamma   90.00
#
_symmetry.space_group_name_H-M   'P 1'
#
loop_
_entity.id
_entity.type
_entity.pdbx_description
1 polymer ?
#
loop_
_entity_poly.entity_id
_entity_poly.type
_entity_poly.pdbx_seq_one_letter_code
_entity_poly.pdbx_strand_id
1 'polypeptide(L)' 'MDFRNRLQPPLPPSYYVNAVTITTHMTKSGDLISSGLSYVTGKIRKSVDMASNVDYKNLHGYLEISA' A
#
# COMPACT_ATOMS: atom_id res chain seq x y z
N MET A 1 -0.53 -4.53 3.25
CA MET A 1 0.23 -3.71 4.21
C MET A 1 -0.67 -3.35 5.37
N ASP A 2 -0.17 -3.41 6.61
CA ASP A 2 -0.89 -2.90 7.79
C ASP A 2 -0.85 -1.36 7.85
N PHE A 3 -2.03 -0.74 7.91
CA PHE A 3 -2.20 0.71 7.96
C PHE A 3 -2.46 1.28 9.36
N ARG A 4 -2.58 0.46 10.41
CA ARG A 4 -2.93 0.93 11.77
C ARG A 4 -2.05 2.09 12.24
N ASN A 5 -0.75 1.99 12.02
CA ASN A 5 0.22 3.03 12.43
C ASN A 5 0.50 4.08 11.34
N ARG A 6 -0.09 3.96 10.15
CA ARG A 6 0.12 4.88 9.01
C ARG A 6 -0.99 5.91 8.85
N LEU A 7 -2.15 5.64 9.46
CA LEU A 7 -3.27 6.57 9.51
C LEU A 7 -2.96 7.76 10.41
N GLN A 8 -3.63 8.88 10.13
CA GLN A 8 -3.54 10.09 10.95
C GLN A 8 -4.96 10.54 11.34
N PRO A 9 -5.35 10.36 12.62
CA PRO A 9 -4.59 9.72 13.70
C PRO A 9 -4.40 8.19 13.48
N PRO A 10 -3.36 7.57 14.11
CA PRO A 10 -3.20 6.12 14.04
C PRO A 10 -4.38 5.41 14.72
N LEU A 11 -4.65 4.18 14.28
CA LEU A 11 -5.71 3.38 14.88
C LEU A 11 -5.32 2.95 16.31
N PRO A 12 -6.29 2.82 17.22
CA PRO A 12 -6.03 2.33 18.56
C PRO A 12 -5.38 0.93 18.54
N PRO A 13 -4.51 0.60 19.51
CA PRO A 13 -3.95 -0.74 19.63
C PRO A 13 -5.00 -1.86 19.76
N SER A 14 -6.19 -1.53 20.29
CA SER A 14 -7.33 -2.44 20.42
C SER A 14 -8.19 -2.59 19.15
N TYR A 15 -7.83 -1.93 18.04
CA TYR A 15 -8.58 -2.02 16.79
C TYR A 15 -8.52 -3.44 16.21
N TYR A 16 -9.64 -4.14 16.29
CA TYR A 16 -9.74 -5.57 15.97
C TYR A 16 -10.15 -5.87 14.52
N VAL A 17 -10.64 -4.87 13.78
CA VAL A 17 -11.12 -5.06 12.41
C VAL A 17 -9.95 -4.98 11.40
N ASN A 18 -10.22 -5.28 10.14
CA ASN A 18 -9.25 -5.22 9.05
C ASN A 18 -8.79 -3.76 8.79
N ALA A 19 -7.47 -3.56 8.79
CA ALA A 19 -6.80 -2.31 8.40
C ALA A 19 -5.65 -2.62 7.43
N VAL A 20 -5.90 -3.52 6.47
CA VAL A 20 -4.94 -3.96 5.47
C VAL A 20 -5.30 -3.39 4.11
N THR A 21 -4.34 -2.76 3.46
CA THR A 21 -4.45 -2.29 2.07
C THR A 21 -3.46 -3.01 1.17
N ILE A 22 -3.87 -3.21 -0.09
CA ILE A 22 -3.02 -3.76 -1.15
C ILE A 22 -2.25 -2.59 -1.78
N THR A 23 -0.92 -2.69 -1.76
CA THR A 23 -0.04 -1.74 -2.45
C THR A 23 0.57 -2.46 -3.64
N THR A 24 0.34 -1.94 -4.84
CA THR A 24 0.83 -2.53 -6.08
C THR A 24 1.95 -1.69 -6.69
N HIS A 25 2.85 -2.34 -7.41
CA HIS A 25 3.77 -1.70 -8.32
C HIS A 25 3.66 -2.39 -9.67
N MET A 26 3.59 -1.63 -10.75
CA MET A 26 3.58 -2.17 -12.12
C MET A 26 4.93 -1.90 -12.79
N THR A 27 5.50 -2.92 -13.42
CA THR A 27 6.72 -2.82 -14.22
C THR A 27 6.60 -3.74 -15.42
N LYS A 28 7.41 -3.51 -16.46
CA LYS A 28 7.43 -4.38 -17.64
C LYS A 28 8.08 -5.71 -17.25
N SER A 29 7.59 -6.81 -17.82
CA SER A 29 8.17 -8.14 -17.59
C SER A 29 9.65 -8.20 -17.96
N GLY A 30 10.04 -7.56 -19.07
CA GLY A 30 11.43 -7.44 -19.47
C GLY A 30 12.31 -6.74 -18.44
N ASP A 31 11.82 -5.65 -17.84
CA ASP A 31 12.55 -4.93 -16.79
C ASP A 31 12.66 -5.80 -15.53
N LEU A 32 11.59 -6.51 -15.17
CA LEU A 32 11.58 -7.40 -14.01
C LEU A 32 12.65 -8.49 -14.10
N ILE A 33 12.77 -9.13 -15.28
CA ILE A 33 13.70 -10.23 -15.51
C ILE A 33 15.14 -9.73 -15.64
N SER A 34 15.35 -8.57 -16.27
CA SER A 34 16.70 -8.06 -16.60
C SER A 34 17.36 -7.24 -15.49
N SER A 35 16.60 -6.68 -14.55
CA SER A 35 17.13 -5.68 -13.59
C SER A 35 17.65 -6.26 -12.26
N GLY A 36 17.46 -7.56 -12.01
CA GLY A 36 17.89 -8.23 -10.79
C GLY A 36 17.11 -7.85 -9.52
N LEU A 37 17.40 -8.54 -8.41
CA LEU A 37 16.60 -8.47 -7.19
C LEU A 37 16.54 -7.07 -6.55
N SER A 38 17.67 -6.34 -6.53
CA SER A 38 17.74 -5.02 -5.88
C SER A 38 16.83 -3.98 -6.54
N TYR A 39 16.65 -4.06 -7.86
CA TYR A 39 15.71 -3.19 -8.57
C TYR A 39 14.28 -3.49 -8.14
N VAL A 40 13.90 -4.78 -8.14
CA VAL A 40 12.55 -5.23 -7.80
C VAL A 40 12.19 -4.88 -6.36
N THR A 41 13.07 -5.19 -5.41
CA THR A 41 12.86 -4.84 -3.99
C THR A 41 12.82 -3.33 -3.78
N GLY A 42 13.62 -2.57 -4.52
CA GLY A 42 13.57 -1.11 -4.54
C GLY A 42 12.22 -0.56 -5.02
N LYS A 43 11.62 -1.15 -6.06
CA LYS A 43 10.28 -0.79 -6.53
C LYS A 43 9.20 -1.10 -5.48
N ILE A 44 9.24 -2.28 -4.87
CA ILE A 44 8.31 -2.67 -3.80
C ILE A 44 8.44 -1.70 -2.61
N ARG A 45 9.67 -1.40 -2.17
CA ARG A 45 9.94 -0.45 -1.09
C ARG A 45 9.37 0.92 -1.39
N LYS A 46 9.61 1.45 -2.59
CA LYS A 46 9.05 2.75 -3.01
C LYS A 46 7.52 2.76 -2.95
N SER A 47 6.85 1.73 -3.44
CA SER A 47 5.39 1.62 -3.32
C SER A 47 4.93 1.58 -1.86
N VAL A 48 5.67 0.87 -1.00
CA VAL A 48 5.38 0.81 0.44
C VAL A 48 5.56 2.17 1.13
N ASP A 49 6.56 2.94 0.73
CA ASP A 49 6.88 4.23 1.33
C ASP A 49 5.93 5.34 0.85
N MET A 50 5.45 5.26 -0.40
CA MET A 50 4.44 6.20 -0.93
C MET A 50 3.05 6.01 -0.31
N ALA A 51 2.76 4.82 0.23
CA ALA A 51 1.45 4.49 0.78
C ALA A 51 1.11 5.38 1.99
N SER A 52 0.17 6.29 1.80
CA SER A 52 -0.16 7.38 2.72
C SER A 52 -1.58 7.28 3.31
N ASN A 53 -1.84 8.06 4.37
CA ASN A 53 -3.17 8.22 4.95
C ASN A 53 -4.22 8.70 3.92
N VAL A 54 -3.79 9.52 2.95
CA VAL A 54 -4.67 10.03 1.89
C VAL A 54 -5.10 8.89 0.95
N ASP A 55 -4.15 8.04 0.56
CA ASP A 55 -4.45 6.88 -0.30
C ASP A 55 -5.45 5.93 0.34
N TYR A 56 -5.32 5.70 1.65
CA TYR A 56 -6.24 4.85 2.40
C TYR A 56 -7.66 5.42 2.44
N LYS A 57 -7.81 6.72 2.72
CA LYS A 57 -9.12 7.39 2.77
C LYS A 57 -9.79 7.40 1.40
N ASN A 58 -9.01 7.65 0.34
CA ASN A 58 -9.51 7.62 -1.02
C ASN A 58 -10.00 6.23 -1.43
N LEU A 59 -9.23 5.18 -1.09
CA LEU A 59 -9.64 3.80 -1.32
C LEU A 59 -10.95 3.48 -0.58
N HIS A 60 -11.05 3.83 0.69
CA HIS A 60 -12.27 3.60 1.48
C HIS A 60 -13.48 4.29 0.85
N GLY A 61 -13.35 5.58 0.50
CA GLY A 61 -14.44 6.31 -0.16
C GLY A 61 -14.82 5.74 -1.52
N TYR A 62 -13.86 5.27 -2.32
CA TYR A 62 -14.16 4.60 -3.59
C TYR A 62 -14.94 3.29 -3.39
N LEU A 63 -14.55 2.49 -2.40
CA LEU A 63 -15.23 1.22 -2.09
C LEU A 63 -16.64 1.43 -1.56
N GLU A 64 -16.89 2.48 -0.78
CA GLU A 64 -18.22 2.83 -0.29
C GLU A 64 -19.18 3.27 -1.40
N ILE A 65 -18.67 4.00 -2.41
CA ILE A 65 -19.48 4.46 -3.56
C ILE A 65 -19.74 3.30 -4.56
N SER A 66 -18.89 2.29 -4.56
CA SER A 66 -18.95 1.15 -5.49
C SER A 66 -19.73 -0.06 -4.93
N ALA A 67 -20.27 0.05 -3.71
CA ALA A 67 -20.95 -1.01 -2.98
C ALA A 67 -22.49 -0.94 -3.09
#